data_AF-A0A160TGI0-F1
#
_entry.id   AF-A0A160TGI0-F1
#
_cell.length_a   1.000
_cell.length_b   1.000
_cell.length_c   1.000
_cell.angle_alpha   90.00
_cell.angle_beta   90.00
_cell.angle_gamma   90.00
#
_symmetry.space_group_name_H-M   'P 1'
#
loop_
_entity.id
_entity.type
_entity.pdbx_description
1 polymer ?
#
loop_
_entity_poly.entity_id
_entity_poly.type
_entity_poly.pdbx_seq_one_letter_code
_entity_poly.pdbx_strand_id
1 'polypeptide(L)'
;MDDRHIDDRVSPQLALRALVHSLRFDGRSTQSEVVSFWLFGILANLLVHLSAPVLDLIMPSALYRGFDLIWSFVLGWPYFPLLVRRLHDQDRSGGWVMLWGLIVIACTMLLMLPKEADGYGLSISLFGFHRSLAWTPVTTPLLLGLMMVSIAILILYVLPGTLGTNRYGPDPRVEPELPQSTIPL
;
A
#
# COMPACT_ATOMS: atom_id res chain seq x y z
N MET A 1 11.82 14.57 31.80
CA MET A 1 12.15 14.23 30.40
C MET A 1 10.92 14.58 29.61
N ASP A 2 11.00 15.74 28.95
CA ASP A 2 9.93 16.26 28.10
C ASP A 2 10.13 15.61 26.74
N ASP A 3 9.49 14.46 26.52
CA ASP A 3 9.56 13.76 25.24
C ASP A 3 8.81 14.61 24.22
N ARG A 4 9.56 15.44 23.48
CA ARG A 4 9.04 16.25 22.38
C ARG A 4 8.54 15.32 21.26
N HIS A 5 7.28 14.94 21.38
CA HIS A 5 6.59 14.13 20.40
C HIS A 5 6.44 14.96 19.12
N ILE A 6 6.95 14.45 17.99
CA ILE A 6 6.73 15.11 16.70
C ILE A 6 5.21 15.14 16.47
N ASP A 7 4.67 16.33 16.23
CA ASP A 7 3.24 16.55 15.96
C ASP A 7 2.92 16.01 14.55
N ASP A 8 2.86 14.67 14.47
CA ASP A 8 2.86 13.90 13.23
C ASP A 8 1.43 13.82 12.68
N ARG A 9 0.86 14.98 12.34
CA ARG A 9 -0.51 15.10 11.84
C ARG A 9 -0.57 14.72 10.36
N VAL A 10 -1.70 14.12 9.95
CA VAL A 10 -1.95 13.73 8.55
C VAL A 10 -1.74 14.93 7.62
N SER A 11 -0.82 14.82 6.65
CA SER A 11 -0.48 15.93 5.76
C SER A 11 -0.12 15.47 4.33
N PRO A 12 -0.32 16.31 3.31
CA PRO A 12 0.08 15.98 1.93
C PRO A 12 1.59 15.75 1.81
N GLN A 13 2.38 16.49 2.60
CA GLN A 13 3.84 16.38 2.60
C GLN A 13 4.31 15.02 3.11
N LEU A 14 3.62 14.45 4.11
CA LEU A 14 3.87 13.09 4.60
C LEU A 14 3.56 12.04 3.53
N ALA A 15 2.48 12.20 2.75
CA ALA A 15 2.17 11.29 1.66
C ALA A 15 3.25 11.32 0.54
N LEU A 16 3.72 12.51 0.17
CA LEU A 16 4.81 12.65 -0.80
C LEU A 16 6.13 12.10 -0.26
N ARG A 17 6.41 12.31 1.03
CA ARG A 17 7.57 11.73 1.70
C ARG A 17 7.52 10.19 1.61
N ALA A 18 6.37 9.59 1.90
CA ALA A 18 6.16 8.15 1.80
C ALA A 18 6.41 7.62 0.37
N LEU A 19 5.90 8.33 -0.64
CA LEU A 19 6.11 8.01 -2.05
C LEU A 19 7.59 8.07 -2.44
N VAL A 20 8.29 9.16 -2.10
CA VAL A 20 9.71 9.35 -2.44
C VAL A 20 10.61 8.37 -1.71
N HIS A 21 10.33 8.11 -0.43
CA HIS A 21 11.11 7.18 0.37
C HIS A 21 10.73 5.72 0.12
N SER A 22 9.69 5.42 -0.68
CA SER A 22 9.26 4.04 -0.99
C SER A 22 10.38 3.13 -1.50
N LEU A 23 11.43 3.67 -2.13
CA LEU A 23 12.57 2.89 -2.61
C LEU A 23 13.59 2.50 -1.52
N ARG A 24 13.47 3.05 -0.30
CA ARG A 24 14.31 2.72 0.85
C ARG A 24 13.60 1.71 1.74
N PHE A 25 14.03 0.46 1.76
CA PHE A 25 13.37 -0.57 2.59
C PHE A 25 13.75 -0.49 4.08
N ASP A 26 14.65 0.42 4.44
CA ASP A 26 15.17 0.58 5.78
C ASP A 26 14.33 1.54 6.63
N GLY A 27 14.29 1.25 7.94
CA GLY A 27 13.64 2.08 8.93
C GLY A 27 12.19 1.73 9.24
N ARG A 28 11.55 2.63 9.97
CA ARG A 28 10.20 2.49 10.53
C ARG A 28 9.32 3.63 10.05
N SER A 29 8.08 3.33 9.70
CA SER A 29 7.09 4.32 9.26
C SER A 29 6.07 4.59 10.37
N THR A 30 5.73 5.86 10.57
CA THR A 30 4.70 6.26 11.52
C THR A 30 3.31 5.94 10.96
N GLN A 31 2.33 5.81 11.86
CA GLN A 31 0.93 5.56 11.46
C GLN A 31 0.37 6.72 10.63
N SER A 32 0.75 7.95 10.96
CA SER A 32 0.38 9.18 10.24
C SER A 32 0.94 9.24 8.82
N GLU A 33 2.16 8.74 8.58
CA GLU A 33 2.74 8.61 7.24
C GLU A 33 1.91 7.67 6.37
N VAL A 34 1.59 6.49 6.90
CA VAL A 34 0.75 5.49 6.21
C VAL A 34 -0.64 6.02 5.92
N VAL A 35 -1.30 6.61 6.92
CA VAL A 35 -2.65 7.15 6.77
C VAL A 35 -2.67 8.31 5.77
N SER A 36 -1.65 9.17 5.79
CA SER A 36 -1.51 10.23 4.78
C SER A 36 -1.40 9.63 3.39
N PHE A 37 -0.50 8.68 3.17
CA PHE A 37 -0.35 8.04 1.86
C PHE A 37 -1.66 7.37 1.39
N TRP A 38 -2.37 6.68 2.29
CA TRP A 38 -3.68 6.09 1.99
C TRP A 38 -4.71 7.13 1.58
N LEU A 39 -4.92 8.17 2.39
CA LEU A 39 -5.94 9.19 2.15
C LEU A 39 -5.67 9.98 0.87
N PHE A 40 -4.44 10.46 0.71
CA PHE A 40 -4.05 11.21 -0.49
C PHE A 40 -3.99 10.30 -1.73
N GLY A 41 -3.61 9.03 -1.58
CA GLY A 41 -3.65 8.05 -2.65
C GLY A 41 -5.07 7.72 -3.11
N ILE A 42 -6.02 7.57 -2.18
CA ILE A 42 -7.45 7.40 -2.50
C ILE A 42 -7.97 8.65 -3.22
N LEU A 43 -7.67 9.85 -2.71
CA LEU A 43 -8.09 11.09 -3.34
C LEU A 43 -7.52 11.25 -4.76
N ALA A 44 -6.22 10.96 -4.94
CA ALA A 44 -5.57 11.03 -6.24
C ALA A 44 -6.18 10.02 -7.23
N ASN A 45 -6.44 8.78 -6.78
CA ASN A 45 -7.12 7.78 -7.60
C ASN A 45 -8.54 8.22 -7.96
N LEU A 46 -9.29 8.76 -6.99
CA LEU A 46 -10.64 9.27 -7.23
C LEU A 46 -10.62 10.36 -8.32
N LEU A 47 -9.69 11.32 -8.24
CA LEU A 47 -9.56 12.37 -9.24
C LEU A 47 -9.27 11.82 -10.64
N VAL A 48 -8.35 10.85 -10.76
CA VAL A 48 -8.04 10.22 -12.04
C VAL A 48 -9.25 9.47 -12.60
N HIS A 49 -9.95 8.70 -11.77
CA HIS A 49 -11.15 7.96 -12.21
C HIS A 49 -12.32 8.89 -12.58
N LEU A 50 -12.47 10.04 -11.90
CA LEU A 50 -13.44 11.07 -12.29
C LEU A 50 -13.07 11.74 -13.61
N SER A 51 -11.78 11.90 -13.89
CA SER A 51 -11.29 12.45 -15.16
C SER A 51 -11.32 11.45 -16.32
N ALA A 52 -11.38 10.15 -16.04
CA ALA A 52 -11.26 9.07 -17.03
C ALA A 52 -12.18 9.22 -18.25
N PRO A 53 -13.49 9.52 -18.13
CA PRO A 53 -14.36 9.66 -19.30
C PRO A 53 -13.95 10.84 -20.21
N VAL A 54 -13.43 11.91 -19.63
CA VAL A 54 -12.96 13.08 -20.37
C VAL A 54 -11.63 12.78 -21.05
N LEU A 55 -10.70 12.12 -20.34
CA LEU A 55 -9.40 11.72 -20.89
C LEU A 55 -9.56 10.75 -22.06
N ASP A 56 -10.49 9.80 -21.99
CA ASP A 56 -10.77 8.83 -23.06
C ASP A 56 -11.34 9.49 -24.33
N LEU A 57 -12.06 10.62 -24.18
CA LEU A 57 -12.56 11.40 -25.32
C LEU A 57 -11.46 12.18 -26.05
N ILE A 58 -10.49 12.72 -25.31
CA ILE A 58 -9.48 13.65 -25.85
C ILE A 58 -8.15 12.98 -26.20
N MET A 59 -7.90 11.76 -25.70
CA MET A 59 -6.66 11.02 -25.92
C MET A 59 -6.90 9.79 -26.81
N PRO A 60 -5.96 9.44 -27.70
CA PRO A 60 -5.98 8.12 -28.34
C PRO A 60 -5.98 7.01 -27.29
N SER A 61 -6.75 5.95 -27.52
CA SER A 61 -6.95 4.85 -26.55
C SER A 61 -5.65 4.21 -26.06
N ALA A 62 -4.64 4.08 -26.92
CA ALA A 62 -3.32 3.56 -26.55
C ALA A 62 -2.59 4.48 -25.55
N LEU A 63 -2.71 5.79 -25.72
CA LEU A 63 -2.10 6.79 -24.82
C LEU A 63 -2.79 6.79 -23.46
N TYR A 64 -4.13 6.77 -23.44
CA TYR A 64 -4.90 6.70 -22.19
C TYR A 64 -4.56 5.45 -21.37
N ARG A 65 -4.51 4.27 -22.01
CA ARG A 65 -4.10 3.02 -21.35
C ARG A 65 -2.66 3.07 -20.81
N GLY A 66 -1.75 3.67 -21.56
CA GLY A 66 -0.37 3.86 -21.11
C GLY A 66 -0.28 4.76 -19.87
N PHE A 67 -1.03 5.87 -19.86
CA PHE A 67 -1.15 6.75 -18.71
C PHE A 67 -1.73 6.02 -17.48
N ASP A 68 -2.84 5.30 -17.64
CA ASP A 68 -3.50 4.54 -16.57
C ASP A 68 -2.56 3.49 -15.95
N LEU A 69 -1.79 2.79 -16.79
CA LEU A 69 -0.80 1.81 -16.33
C LEU A 69 0.31 2.47 -15.50
N ILE A 70 0.91 3.55 -15.99
CA ILE A 70 1.96 4.28 -15.28
C ILE A 70 1.42 4.81 -13.95
N TRP A 71 0.24 5.41 -13.97
CA TRP A 71 -0.44 5.93 -12.78
C TRP A 71 -0.64 4.83 -11.72
N SER A 72 -1.15 3.67 -12.15
CA SER A 72 -1.36 2.49 -11.30
C SER A 72 -0.07 2.01 -10.66
N PHE A 73 1.06 2.04 -11.37
CA PHE A 73 2.35 1.66 -10.79
C PHE A 73 2.91 2.70 -9.83
N VAL A 74 2.83 3.99 -10.18
CA VAL A 74 3.35 5.08 -9.34
C VAL A 74 2.67 5.10 -7.97
N LEU A 75 1.34 4.96 -7.93
CA LEU A 75 0.60 4.93 -6.66
C LEU A 75 0.51 3.54 -6.04
N GLY A 76 0.58 2.47 -6.83
CA GLY A 76 0.46 1.09 -6.35
C GLY A 76 1.75 0.55 -5.71
N TRP A 77 2.92 0.93 -6.21
CA TRP A 77 4.20 0.42 -5.72
C TRP A 77 4.47 0.69 -4.23
N PRO A 78 4.25 1.91 -3.68
CA PRO A 78 4.60 2.24 -2.30
C PRO A 78 3.83 1.43 -1.23
N TYR A 79 2.70 0.81 -1.58
CA TYR A 79 1.97 -0.08 -0.67
C TYR A 79 2.77 -1.34 -0.28
N PHE A 80 3.78 -1.76 -1.05
CA PHE A 80 4.62 -2.89 -0.61
C PHE A 80 5.70 -2.46 0.39
N PRO A 81 6.54 -1.45 0.11
CA PRO A 81 7.54 -0.95 1.06
C PRO A 81 6.94 -0.45 2.37
N LEU A 82 5.77 0.23 2.33
CA LEU A 82 5.12 0.71 3.56
C LEU A 82 4.66 -0.43 4.45
N LEU A 83 4.13 -1.52 3.88
CA LEU A 83 3.74 -2.69 4.65
C LEU A 83 4.96 -3.33 5.33
N VAL A 84 6.08 -3.45 4.61
CA VAL A 84 7.34 -3.97 5.16
C VAL A 84 7.81 -3.11 6.34
N ARG A 85 7.83 -1.78 6.19
CA ARG A 85 8.22 -0.87 7.30
C ARG A 85 7.27 -0.94 8.48
N ARG A 86 5.97 -1.16 8.27
CA ARG A 86 5.00 -1.34 9.37
C ARG A 86 5.16 -2.68 10.08
N LEU A 87 5.49 -3.75 9.34
CA LEU A 87 5.87 -5.00 9.97
C LEU A 87 7.14 -4.84 10.81
N HIS A 88 8.14 -4.12 10.30
CA HIS A 88 9.34 -3.79 11.06
C HIS A 88 9.02 -2.94 12.31
N ASP A 89 8.06 -2.01 12.20
CA ASP A 89 7.59 -1.20 13.33
C ASP A 89 6.92 -2.06 14.42
N GLN A 90 6.31 -3.18 14.04
CA GLN A 90 5.70 -4.19 14.92
C GLN A 90 6.66 -5.32 15.33
N ASP A 91 7.96 -5.16 15.08
CA ASP A 91 9.00 -6.16 15.33
C ASP A 91 8.77 -7.52 14.62
N ARG A 92 8.09 -7.49 13.46
CA ARG A 92 7.85 -8.66 12.59
C ARG A 92 8.77 -8.62 11.37
N SER A 93 9.06 -9.78 10.79
CA SER A 93 9.87 -9.86 9.57
C SER A 93 9.11 -9.35 8.33
N GLY A 94 9.76 -8.54 7.49
CA GLY A 94 9.19 -8.06 6.23
C GLY A 94 8.98 -9.15 5.17
N GLY A 95 9.66 -10.30 5.29
CA GLY A 95 9.58 -11.40 4.32
C GLY A 95 8.18 -12.00 4.14
N TRP A 96 7.30 -11.85 5.15
CA TRP A 96 5.90 -12.25 5.03
C TRP A 96 5.20 -11.56 3.86
N VAL A 97 5.55 -10.31 3.56
CA VAL A 97 4.94 -9.54 2.44
C VAL A 97 5.24 -10.18 1.09
N MET A 98 6.45 -10.69 0.88
CA MET A 98 6.79 -11.40 -0.37
C MET A 98 5.99 -12.69 -0.52
N LEU A 99 5.84 -13.46 0.55
CA LEU A 99 5.03 -14.67 0.53
C LEU A 99 3.56 -14.35 0.18
N TRP A 100 3.00 -13.32 0.81
CA TRP A 100 1.65 -12.83 0.49
C TRP A 100 1.53 -12.38 -0.97
N GLY A 101 2.49 -11.60 -1.47
CA GLY A 101 2.52 -11.16 -2.87
C GLY A 101 2.54 -12.35 -3.84
N LEU A 102 3.34 -13.37 -3.54
CA LEU A 102 3.38 -14.60 -4.35
C LEU A 102 2.06 -15.37 -4.31
N ILE A 103 1.41 -15.47 -3.14
CA ILE A 103 0.08 -16.10 -3.00
C ILE A 103 -0.95 -15.34 -3.82
N VAL A 104 -0.97 -14.00 -3.74
CA VAL A 104 -1.91 -13.17 -4.50
C VAL A 104 -1.69 -13.39 -6.00
N ILE A 105 -0.45 -13.34 -6.48
CA ILE A 105 -0.13 -13.60 -7.89
C ILE A 105 -0.58 -15.01 -8.31
N ALA A 106 -0.27 -16.04 -7.51
CA ALA A 106 -0.68 -17.41 -7.80
C ALA A 106 -2.21 -17.57 -7.85
N CYS A 107 -2.94 -16.96 -6.91
CA CYS A 107 -4.40 -16.94 -6.90
C CYS A 107 -4.93 -16.20 -8.14
N THR A 108 -4.36 -15.04 -8.50
CA THR A 108 -4.74 -14.33 -9.72
C THR A 108 -4.48 -15.17 -10.96
N MET A 109 -3.34 -15.85 -11.08
CA MET A 109 -3.04 -16.75 -12.21
C MET A 109 -3.99 -17.94 -12.28
N LEU A 110 -4.35 -18.54 -11.14
CA LEU A 110 -5.36 -19.60 -11.08
C LEU A 110 -6.73 -19.11 -11.58
N LEU A 111 -7.09 -17.87 -11.26
CA LEU A 111 -8.31 -17.19 -11.75
C LEU A 111 -8.25 -16.83 -13.24
N MET A 112 -7.06 -16.91 -13.88
CA MET A 112 -6.88 -16.72 -15.32
C MET A 112 -7.12 -18.00 -16.15
N LEU A 113 -7.35 -19.16 -15.51
CA LEU A 113 -7.72 -20.38 -16.23
C LEU A 113 -9.04 -20.19 -17.00
N PRO A 114 -9.20 -20.86 -18.17
CA PRO A 114 -10.40 -20.76 -18.98
C PRO A 114 -11.63 -21.20 -18.17
N LYS A 115 -12.74 -20.51 -18.38
CA LYS A 115 -13.98 -20.76 -17.65
C LYS A 115 -14.74 -21.87 -18.36
N GLU A 116 -15.34 -22.76 -17.57
CA GLU A 116 -16.23 -23.80 -18.08
C GLU A 116 -17.72 -23.42 -17.97
N ALA A 117 -18.08 -22.28 -17.35
CA ALA A 117 -19.47 -21.99 -16.99
C ALA A 117 -19.97 -20.60 -17.42
N ASP A 118 -21.12 -20.61 -18.11
CA ASP A 118 -21.98 -19.46 -18.38
C ASP A 118 -22.79 -19.13 -17.12
N GLY A 119 -22.29 -18.20 -16.30
CA GLY A 119 -22.97 -17.80 -15.07
C GLY A 119 -22.66 -16.37 -14.66
N TYR A 120 -23.45 -15.83 -13.71
CA TYR A 120 -23.17 -14.56 -13.07
C TYR A 120 -21.75 -14.58 -12.50
N GLY A 121 -21.02 -13.48 -12.63
CA GLY A 121 -19.62 -13.44 -12.26
C GLY A 121 -19.16 -12.07 -11.75
N LEU A 122 -18.09 -12.07 -10.97
CA LEU A 122 -17.45 -10.85 -10.49
C LEU A 122 -16.48 -10.34 -11.56
N SER A 123 -16.70 -9.14 -12.07
CA SER A 123 -15.74 -8.50 -12.98
C SER A 123 -14.62 -7.85 -12.18
N ILE A 124 -13.42 -8.42 -12.29
CA ILE A 124 -12.20 -7.87 -11.69
C ILE A 124 -11.43 -7.15 -12.79
N SER A 125 -11.02 -5.91 -12.48
CA SER A 125 -10.15 -5.10 -13.33
C SER A 125 -8.84 -4.88 -12.60
N LEU A 126 -7.73 -5.37 -13.16
CA LEU A 126 -6.38 -5.14 -12.62
C LEU A 126 -5.49 -4.64 -13.76
N PHE A 127 -4.89 -3.46 -13.61
CA PHE A 127 -3.96 -2.90 -14.61
C PHE A 127 -4.50 -2.90 -16.06
N GLY A 128 -5.77 -2.53 -16.24
CA GLY A 128 -6.43 -2.53 -17.55
C GLY A 128 -6.84 -3.92 -18.08
N PHE A 129 -6.53 -5.00 -17.35
CA PHE A 129 -7.04 -6.35 -17.65
C PHE A 129 -8.42 -6.51 -17.01
N HIS A 130 -9.45 -6.58 -17.86
CA HIS A 130 -10.81 -6.89 -17.44
C HIS A 130 -11.06 -8.39 -17.57
N ARG A 131 -11.33 -9.05 -16.45
CA ARG A 131 -11.75 -10.45 -16.46
C ARG A 131 -12.96 -10.63 -15.56
N SER A 132 -14.06 -11.14 -16.14
CA SER A 132 -15.15 -11.67 -15.32
C SER A 132 -14.70 -12.99 -14.69
N LEU A 133 -15.04 -13.24 -13.43
CA LEU A 133 -14.82 -14.51 -12.74
C LEU A 133 -16.18 -15.16 -12.56
N ALA A 134 -16.35 -16.40 -13.02
CA ALA A 134 -17.56 -17.14 -12.71
C ALA A 134 -17.58 -17.52 -11.21
N TRP A 135 -18.76 -17.49 -10.59
CA TRP A 135 -18.95 -18.07 -9.27
C TRP A 135 -18.93 -19.60 -9.38
N THR A 136 -17.86 -20.21 -8.90
CA THR A 136 -17.68 -21.67 -8.86
C THR A 136 -17.35 -22.08 -7.43
N PRO A 137 -17.56 -23.35 -7.03
CA PRO A 137 -17.18 -23.84 -5.70
C PRO A 137 -15.68 -23.69 -5.38
N VAL A 138 -14.83 -23.46 -6.39
CA VAL A 138 -13.39 -23.21 -6.22
C VAL A 138 -13.10 -21.71 -6.09
N THR A 139 -13.71 -20.88 -6.94
CA THR A 139 -13.46 -19.43 -6.95
C THR A 139 -14.06 -18.73 -5.73
N THR A 140 -15.20 -19.20 -5.21
CA THR A 140 -15.83 -18.60 -4.03
C THR A 140 -14.94 -18.66 -2.76
N PRO A 141 -14.46 -19.82 -2.29
CA PRO A 141 -13.60 -19.86 -1.11
C PRO A 141 -12.26 -19.16 -1.35
N LEU A 142 -11.73 -19.19 -2.57
CA LEU A 142 -10.50 -18.49 -2.92
C LEU A 142 -10.63 -16.97 -2.74
N LEU A 143 -11.73 -16.39 -3.24
CA LEU A 143 -12.01 -14.96 -3.07
C LEU A 143 -12.26 -14.58 -1.61
N LEU A 144 -12.96 -15.42 -0.85
CA LEU A 144 -13.14 -15.21 0.59
C LEU A 144 -11.80 -15.24 1.34
N GLY A 145 -10.93 -16.19 1.00
CA GLY A 145 -9.56 -16.24 1.52
C GLY A 145 -8.78 -14.96 1.23
N LEU A 146 -8.78 -14.50 -0.02
CA LEU A 146 -8.13 -13.24 -0.41
C LEU A 146 -8.71 -12.02 0.31
N MET A 147 -10.03 -12.00 0.56
CA MET A 147 -10.68 -10.93 1.33
C MET A 147 -10.22 -10.95 2.78
N MET A 148 -10.17 -12.11 3.43
CA MET A 148 -9.68 -12.26 4.80
C MET A 148 -8.22 -11.81 4.94
N VAL A 149 -7.38 -12.16 3.97
CA VAL A 149 -5.98 -11.73 3.91
C VAL A 149 -5.87 -10.21 3.75
N SER A 150 -6.69 -9.62 2.89
CA SER A 150 -6.73 -8.17 2.68
C SER A 150 -7.13 -7.43 3.96
N ILE A 151 -8.10 -7.97 4.70
CA ILE A 151 -8.51 -7.43 6.01
C ILE A 151 -7.37 -7.57 7.02
N ALA A 152 -6.67 -8.70 7.07
CA ALA A 152 -5.52 -8.87 7.95
C ALA A 152 -4.41 -7.86 7.65
N ILE A 153 -4.11 -7.61 6.37
CA ILE A 153 -3.14 -6.59 5.94
C ILE A 153 -3.58 -5.19 6.37
N LEU A 154 -4.87 -4.85 6.21
CA LEU A 154 -5.41 -3.58 6.68
C LEU A 154 -5.24 -3.41 8.19
N ILE A 155 -5.53 -4.44 8.97
CA ILE A 155 -5.32 -4.44 10.42
C ILE A 155 -3.84 -4.23 10.73
N LEU A 156 -2.93 -4.92 10.04
CA LEU A 156 -1.48 -4.73 10.20
C LEU A 156 -1.02 -3.30 9.88
N TYR A 157 -1.66 -2.65 8.91
CA TYR A 157 -1.36 -1.25 8.59
C TYR A 157 -1.74 -0.29 9.71
N VAL A 158 -2.84 -0.54 10.41
CA VAL A 158 -3.40 0.37 11.43
C VAL A 158 -2.89 0.05 12.84
N LEU A 159 -2.51 -1.19 13.13
CA LEU A 159 -2.01 -1.63 14.43
C LEU A 159 -0.83 -0.77 14.91
N PRO A 160 -0.79 -0.35 16.19
CA PRO A 160 0.30 0.45 16.72
C PRO A 160 1.63 -0.34 16.67
N GLY A 161 2.72 0.39 16.40
CA GLY A 161 4.07 -0.16 16.45
C GLY A 161 4.61 -0.24 17.88
N THR A 162 5.76 -0.91 18.01
CA THR A 162 6.53 -1.02 19.25
C THR A 162 6.98 0.36 19.77
N LEU A 163 7.07 0.51 21.10
CA LEU A 163 7.56 1.73 21.75
C LEU A 163 9.08 1.67 21.89
N GLY A 164 9.77 2.78 21.64
CA GLY A 164 11.22 2.86 21.78
C GLY A 164 11.96 2.18 20.64
N THR A 165 13.26 1.93 20.81
CA THR A 165 14.13 1.35 19.78
C THR A 165 13.85 -0.13 19.56
N ASN A 166 13.86 -0.60 18.31
CA ASN A 166 13.79 -2.04 17.98
C ASN A 166 14.95 -2.44 17.04
N ARG A 167 15.01 -3.73 16.65
CA ARG A 167 16.08 -4.27 15.77
C ARG A 167 16.16 -3.62 14.37
N TYR A 168 15.12 -2.89 13.96
CA TYR A 168 15.01 -2.20 12.68
C TYR A 168 15.27 -0.69 12.79
N GLY A 169 15.46 -0.15 13.99
CA GLY A 169 15.88 1.24 14.20
C GLY A 169 15.19 1.96 15.36
N PRO A 170 15.54 3.25 15.56
CA PRO A 170 14.95 4.10 16.58
C PRO A 170 13.46 4.38 16.32
N ASP A 171 12.72 4.74 17.38
CA ASP A 171 11.30 5.08 17.26
C ASP A 171 11.15 6.34 16.39
N PRO A 172 10.41 6.27 15.27
CA PRO A 172 10.24 7.42 14.37
C PRO A 172 9.41 8.56 14.99
N ARG A 173 8.80 8.34 16.16
CA ARG A 173 7.98 9.34 16.89
C ARG A 173 8.77 10.20 17.88
N VAL A 174 10.04 9.88 18.11
CA VAL A 174 10.90 10.58 19.08
C VAL A 174 11.97 11.36 18.32
N GLU A 175 12.20 12.61 18.70
CA GLU A 175 13.31 13.39 18.13
C GLU A 175 14.64 12.67 18.39
N PRO A 176 15.58 12.69 17.43
CA PRO A 176 16.94 12.27 17.71
C PRO A 176 17.49 13.14 18.84
N GLU A 177 18.00 12.53 19.92
CA GLU A 177 18.72 13.28 20.95
C GLU A 177 19.87 14.04 20.28
N LEU A 178 19.72 15.35 20.12
CA LEU A 178 20.83 16.19 19.68
C LEU A 178 21.92 16.04 20.75
N PRO A 179 23.18 15.74 20.38
CA PRO A 179 24.27 15.77 21.34
C PRO A 179 24.23 17.16 21.98
N GLN A 180 24.01 17.22 23.29
CA GLN A 180 24.04 18.48 24.02
C GLN A 180 25.37 19.13 23.69
N SER A 181 25.35 20.20 22.88
CA SER A 181 26.55 20.97 22.60
C SER A 181 27.01 21.46 23.95
N THR A 182 28.07 20.88 24.47
CA THR A 182 28.82 21.42 25.59
C THR A 182 29.36 22.75 25.10
N ILE A 183 28.59 23.82 25.30
CA ILE A 183 29.07 25.19 25.15
C ILE A 183 30.15 25.32 26.24
N PRO A 184 31.45 25.42 25.89
CA PRO A 184 32.44 25.78 26.89
C PRO A 184 32.14 27.23 27.26
N LEU A 185 31.85 27.46 28.54
CA LEU A 185 31.71 28.78 29.15
C LEU A 185 33.00 29.60 29.00
#